data_AF-B3E437-F1
#
_entry.id   AF-B3E437-F1
#
_cell.length_a   1.000
_cell.length_b   1.000
_cell.length_c   1.000
_cell.angle_alpha   90.00
_cell.angle_beta   90.00
_cell.angle_gamma   90.00
#
_symmetry.space_group_name_H-M   'P 1'
#
loop_
_entity.id
_entity.type
_entity.pdbx_description
1 polymer ?
#
loop_
_entity_poly.entity_id
_entity_poly.type
_entity_poly.pdbx_seq_one_letter_code
_entity_poly.pdbx_strand_id
1 'polypeptide(L)' 'MRSKTVKPLNEELVGVDAALRRAAKAAQALARKTKTPCYVWKDDKIVDVTLTKTRRQVSITTKHQ' A
#
# COMPACT_ATOMS: atom_id res chain seq x y z
N MET A 1 6.69 3.20 -20.30
CA MET A 1 6.75 2.08 -19.33
C MET A 1 5.85 0.97 -19.86
N ARG A 2 6.42 -0.18 -20.22
CA ARG A 2 5.69 -1.29 -20.87
C ARG A 2 5.02 -2.11 -19.77
N SER A 3 3.73 -1.88 -19.52
CA SER A 3 2.94 -2.70 -18.60
C SER A 3 2.87 -4.11 -19.18
N LYS A 4 3.57 -5.06 -18.55
CA LYS A 4 3.39 -6.49 -18.87
C LYS A 4 1.94 -6.81 -18.52
N THR A 5 1.10 -7.05 -19.52
CA THR A 5 -0.22 -7.62 -19.33
C THR A 5 -0.02 -9.00 -18.74
N VAL A 6 -0.06 -9.10 -17.41
CA VAL A 6 -0.06 -10.38 -16.71
C VAL A 6 -1.40 -11.01 -17.08
N LYS A 7 -1.37 -12.02 -17.95
CA LYS A 7 -2.56 -12.83 -18.21
C LYS A 7 -2.96 -13.45 -16.87
N PRO A 8 -4.20 -13.26 -16.40
CA PRO A 8 -4.63 -13.87 -15.17
C PRO A 8 -4.58 -15.39 -15.32
N LEU A 9 -4.14 -16.07 -14.26
CA LEU A 9 -4.02 -17.53 -14.25
C LEU A 9 -5.38 -18.22 -14.43
N ASN A 10 -6.46 -17.55 -14.02
CA ASN A 10 -7.85 -17.96 -14.20
C ASN A 10 -8.66 -16.82 -14.83
N GLU A 11 -9.46 -17.13 -15.85
CA GLU A 11 -10.30 -16.15 -16.56
C GLU A 11 -11.37 -15.53 -15.65
N GLU A 12 -11.87 -16.27 -14.68
CA GLU A 12 -12.81 -15.75 -13.65
C GLU A 12 -12.18 -14.68 -12.74
N LEU A 13 -10.84 -14.64 -12.65
CA LEU A 13 -10.12 -13.65 -11.85
C LEU A 13 -9.72 -12.41 -12.68
N VAL A 14 -10.16 -12.32 -13.93
CA VAL A 14 -9.96 -11.13 -14.78
C VAL A 14 -10.56 -9.91 -14.06
N GLY A 15 -9.72 -8.93 -13.75
CA GLY A 15 -10.14 -7.67 -13.13
C GLY A 15 -10.22 -7.69 -11.60
N VAL A 16 -9.98 -8.83 -10.93
CA VAL A 16 -9.93 -8.90 -9.46
C VAL A 16 -8.88 -7.95 -8.89
N ASP A 17 -7.69 -7.89 -9.48
CA ASP A 17 -6.65 -6.95 -9.07
C ASP A 17 -7.11 -5.49 -9.16
N ALA A 18 -7.79 -5.14 -10.26
CA ALA A 18 -8.33 -3.80 -10.45
C ALA A 18 -9.43 -3.47 -9.42
N ALA A 19 -10.32 -4.42 -9.14
CA ALA A 19 -11.37 -4.27 -8.13
C ALA A 19 -10.77 -4.11 -6.72
N LEU A 20 -9.82 -4.97 -6.36
CA LEU A 20 -9.13 -4.93 -5.07
C LEU A 20 -8.39 -3.60 -4.89
N ARG A 21 -7.69 -3.12 -5.92
CA ARG A 21 -7.00 -1.82 -5.89
C ARG A 21 -7.96 -0.65 -5.73
N ARG A 22 -9.14 -0.70 -6.34
CA ARG A 22 -10.19 0.32 -6.14
C ARG A 22 -10.72 0.29 -4.70
N ALA A 23 -11.02 -0.89 -4.17
CA ALA A 23 -11.50 -1.06 -2.80
C ALA A 23 -10.47 -0.53 -1.78
N ALA A 24 -9.19 -0.89 -1.94
CA ALA A 24 -8.11 -0.41 -1.08
C ALA A 24 -7.98 1.13 -1.09
N LYS A 25 -8.09 1.76 -2.27
CA LYS A 25 -8.07 3.22 -2.38
C LYS A 25 -9.27 3.88 -1.68
N ALA A 26 -10.46 3.32 -1.85
CA ALA A 26 -11.67 3.83 -1.20
C ALA A 26 -11.57 3.73 0.32
N ALA A 27 -11.10 2.58 0.85
CA ALA A 27 -10.87 2.37 2.27
C ALA A 27 -9.86 3.38 2.84
N GLN A 28 -8.73 3.57 2.16
CA GLN A 28 -7.72 4.57 2.57
C GLN A 28 -8.29 5.99 2.61
N ALA A 29 -9.06 6.38 1.58
CA ALA A 29 -9.67 7.71 1.52
C ALA A 29 -10.67 7.93 2.66
N LEU A 30 -11.52 6.92 2.93
CA LEU A 30 -12.48 6.95 4.04
C LEU A 30 -11.78 7.02 5.40
N ALA A 31 -10.73 6.23 5.60
CA ALA A 31 -9.93 6.23 6.82
C ALA A 31 -9.33 7.62 7.10
N ARG A 32 -8.76 8.26 6.09
CA ARG A 32 -8.26 9.65 6.19
C ARG A 32 -9.36 10.65 6.53
N LYS A 33 -10.51 10.55 5.85
CA LYS A 33 -11.66 11.45 6.09
C LYS A 33 -12.19 11.34 7.52
N THR A 34 -12.25 10.12 8.04
CA THR A 34 -12.80 9.81 9.37
C THR A 34 -11.77 9.87 10.49
N LYS A 35 -10.49 10.16 10.15
CA LYS A 35 -9.35 10.09 11.09
C LYS A 35 -9.21 8.71 11.74
N THR A 36 -9.63 7.66 11.02
CA THR A 36 -9.45 6.27 11.43
C THR A 36 -8.08 5.78 10.93
N PRO A 37 -7.26 5.12 11.75
CA PRO A 37 -6.01 4.49 11.29
C PRO A 37 -6.26 3.44 10.20
N CYS A 38 -5.31 3.29 9.26
CA CYS A 38 -5.37 2.25 8.23
C CYS A 38 -4.02 1.56 8.16
N TYR A 39 -3.96 0.31 8.62
CA TYR A 39 -2.72 -0.44 8.73
C TYR A 39 -2.51 -1.35 7.52
N VAL A 40 -1.28 -1.41 7.03
CA VAL A 40 -0.85 -2.37 6.00
C VAL A 40 0.43 -3.07 6.43
N TRP A 41 0.62 -4.31 5.98
CA TRP A 41 1.90 -5.00 6.11
C TRP A 41 2.87 -4.49 5.03
N LYS A 42 4.05 -4.02 5.44
CA LYS A 42 5.09 -3.54 4.55
C LYS A 42 6.46 -3.76 5.17
N ASP A 43 7.37 -4.41 4.45
CA ASP A 43 8.76 -4.65 4.89
C ASP A 43 8.82 -5.30 6.29
N ASP A 44 8.02 -6.36 6.50
CA ASP A 44 7.85 -7.09 7.77
C ASP A 44 7.38 -6.25 8.96
N LYS A 45 6.74 -5.11 8.68
CA LYS A 45 6.22 -4.20 9.68
C LYS A 45 4.78 -3.82 9.36
N ILE A 46 3.99 -3.61 10.40
CA ILE A 46 2.67 -2.99 10.27
C ILE A 46 2.86 -1.47 10.23
N VAL A 47 2.39 -0.84 9.16
CA VAL A 47 2.53 0.60 8.92
C VAL A 47 1.17 1.24 8.78
N ASP A 48 0.93 2.35 9.47
CA ASP A 48 -0.25 3.18 9.25
C ASP A 48 -0.07 4.07 8.01
N VAL A 49 -0.91 3.88 7.00
CA VAL A 49 -0.86 4.61 5.72
C VAL A 49 -1.73 5.86 5.68
N THR A 50 -2.41 6.18 6.79
CA THR A 50 -3.18 7.43 6.94
C THR A 50 -2.31 8.58 7.45
N LEU A 51 -1.21 8.27 8.15
CA LEU A 51 -0.23 9.24 8.61
C LEU A 51 0.58 9.77 7.42
N THR A 52 0.23 10.96 6.91
CA THR A 52 1.07 11.66 5.93
C THR A 52 2.44 11.91 6.55
N LYS A 53 3.49 11.43 5.88
CA LYS A 53 4.89 11.53 6.33
C LYS A 53 5.30 12.99 6.59
N THR A 54 5.09 13.47 7.80
CA THR A 54 5.93 14.51 8.39
C THR A 54 6.95 13.80 9.29
N ARG A 55 7.82 13.00 8.68
CA ARG A 55 9.08 12.59 9.29
C ARG A 55 10.01 12.16 8.16
N ARG A 56 10.95 13.05 7.83
CA ARG A 56 12.20 12.69 7.15
C ARG A 56 12.69 11.40 7.80
N GLN A 57 12.81 10.34 7.02
CA GLN A 57 13.61 9.20 7.43
C GLN A 57 15.03 9.73 7.61
N VAL A 58 15.42 10.02 8.84
CA VAL A 58 16.83 10.09 9.19
C VAL A 58 17.28 8.64 9.19
N SER A 59 17.82 8.21 8.05
CA SER A 59 18.57 6.97 7.95
C SER A 59 19.78 7.10 8.87
N ILE A 60 19.65 6.59 10.10
CA ILE A 60 20.81 6.32 10.94
C ILE A 60 21.52 5.11 10.33
N THR A 61 22.51 5.38 9.48
CA THR A 61 23.44 4.36 9.00
C THR A 61 24.26 3.90 10.20
N THR A 62 23.93 2.75 10.78
CA THR A 62 24.81 2.08 11.74
C THR A 62 26.02 1.57 10.97
N LYS A 63 27.14 2.29 11.05
CA LYS A 63 28.45 1.76 10.65
C LYS A 63 28.82 0.68 11.66
N HIS A 64 28.82 -0.59 11.24
CA HIS A 64 29.56 -1.61 11.98
C HIS A 64 31.04 -1.40 11.69
N GLN A 65 31.78 -1.16 12.77
CA GLN A 65 33.23 -1.08 12.83
C GLN A 65 33.79 -2.50 12.99
#